data_AF-A0A7V9P1G3-F1
#
_entry.id   AF-A0A7V9P1G3-F1
#
_cell.length_a   1.000
_cell.length_b   1.000
_cell.length_c   1.000
_cell.angle_alpha   90.00
_cell.angle_beta   90.00
_cell.angle_gamma   90.00
#
_symmetry.space_group_name_H-M   'P 1'
#
loop_
_entity.id
_entity.type
_entity.pdbx_description
1 polymer ?
#
loop_
_entity_poly.entity_id
_entity_poly.type
_entity_poly.pdbx_seq_one_letter_code
_entity_poly.pdbx_strand_id
1 'polypeptide(L)'
;MSFPQVYPLQTSAPPKEGMSLKEKLGYSIAASVILGTGIYFLNRGIKKQKAKKSDLKSFEDGTPQTIAKQIKMAFENDGWFGTDLEKLRYVMGTLKSKEQWNLVLTEYRRQFNSNLLQDMKDELESSEYDEMMFIKESKPEKSGQKITKDVLYKNWAKRLKSAFDKTYSFIKGTDEKAIKTVFMEIPTQRDFINMGKAYQVEYKSSFINDLKSELEYWEYPAYMTIIAKKPKA
;
A
#
# COMPACT_ATOMS: atom_id res chain seq x y z
N MET A 1 30.00 46.95 -49.34
CA MET A 1 28.63 46.38 -49.28
C MET A 1 28.70 45.02 -49.92
N SER A 2 28.78 43.97 -49.11
CA SER A 2 29.04 42.60 -49.56
C SER A 2 27.74 41.83 -49.75
N PHE A 3 27.63 41.17 -50.91
CA PHE A 3 26.54 40.27 -51.26
C PHE A 3 26.64 38.94 -50.48
N PRO A 4 25.50 38.26 -50.24
CA PRO A 4 25.47 37.06 -49.42
C PRO A 4 26.02 35.82 -50.18
N GLN A 5 26.81 35.03 -49.47
CA GLN A 5 27.26 33.70 -49.90
C GLN A 5 26.20 32.66 -49.48
N VAL A 6 25.70 31.89 -50.44
CA VAL A 6 24.87 30.70 -50.21
C VAL A 6 25.80 29.49 -50.18
N TYR A 7 25.76 28.72 -49.09
CA TYR A 7 26.36 27.39 -49.04
C TYR A 7 25.26 26.34 -48.86
N PRO A 8 25.27 25.23 -49.63
CA PRO A 8 24.34 24.12 -49.46
C PRO A 8 24.78 23.23 -48.28
N LEU A 9 23.82 22.80 -47.46
CA LEU A 9 24.07 21.79 -46.43
C LEU A 9 23.81 20.39 -46.99
N GLN A 10 24.83 19.55 -46.79
CA GLN A 10 24.91 18.12 -47.03
C GLN A 10 23.76 17.32 -46.39
N THR A 11 23.36 16.25 -47.09
CA THR A 11 22.46 15.21 -46.61
C THR A 11 23.22 14.17 -45.78
N SER A 12 22.69 13.84 -44.60
CA SER A 12 22.91 12.55 -43.94
C SER A 12 21.63 12.15 -43.20
N ALA A 13 21.03 11.02 -43.57
CA ALA A 13 19.87 10.44 -42.89
C ALA A 13 20.32 9.62 -41.64
N PRO A 14 19.39 9.13 -40.80
CA PRO A 14 18.94 9.75 -39.54
C PRO A 14 19.35 8.92 -38.29
N PRO A 15 19.08 9.40 -37.07
CA PRO A 15 18.82 8.49 -35.97
C PRO A 15 17.40 8.65 -35.41
N LYS A 16 16.81 7.49 -35.11
CA LYS A 16 15.55 7.29 -34.41
C LYS A 16 15.53 8.08 -33.08
N GLU A 17 14.82 9.20 -33.03
CA GLU A 17 14.26 9.71 -31.77
C GLU A 17 12.95 8.95 -31.53
N GLY A 18 12.83 8.08 -30.53
CA GLY A 18 13.16 8.37 -29.14
C GLY A 18 11.89 8.88 -28.48
N MET A 19 10.97 7.96 -28.17
CA MET A 19 9.70 8.18 -27.47
C MET A 19 9.89 9.18 -26.31
N SER A 20 9.13 10.28 -26.30
CA SER A 20 9.41 11.43 -25.42
C SER A 20 9.24 11.06 -23.94
N LEU A 21 10.07 11.65 -23.09
CA LEU A 21 10.09 11.48 -21.62
C LEU A 21 8.71 11.66 -20.94
N LYS A 22 7.75 12.32 -21.60
CA LYS A 22 6.39 12.50 -21.08
C LYS A 22 5.54 11.22 -21.14
N GLU A 23 5.83 10.29 -22.05
CA GLU A 23 5.17 8.97 -22.10
C GLU A 23 5.81 7.94 -21.16
N LYS A 24 7.09 8.11 -20.79
CA LYS A 24 7.79 7.26 -19.82
C LYS A 24 7.49 7.55 -18.34
N LEU A 25 6.90 8.71 -18.02
CA LEU A 25 6.65 9.12 -16.64
C LEU A 25 5.22 8.78 -16.13
N GLY A 26 4.33 8.35 -17.03
CA GLY A 26 2.93 8.03 -16.70
C GLY A 26 2.70 6.64 -16.10
N TYR A 27 3.71 5.76 -16.09
CA TYR A 27 3.59 4.36 -15.67
C TYR A 27 4.56 3.93 -14.54
N SER A 28 5.32 4.85 -13.93
CA SER A 28 6.45 4.51 -13.04
C SER A 28 6.22 4.69 -11.53
N ILE A 29 5.01 5.02 -11.04
CA ILE A 29 4.77 5.19 -9.59
C ILE A 29 4.10 3.96 -8.94
N ALA A 30 3.64 2.98 -9.73
CA ALA A 30 3.05 1.73 -9.20
C ALA A 30 3.90 0.47 -9.47
N ALA A 31 5.11 0.60 -10.03
CA ALA A 31 5.83 -0.57 -10.58
C ALA A 31 7.37 -0.53 -10.41
N SER A 32 7.92 0.20 -9.43
CA SER A 32 9.39 0.21 -9.25
C SER A 32 9.74 0.35 -7.77
N VAL A 33 10.60 -0.56 -7.29
CA VAL A 33 10.99 -0.87 -5.90
C VAL A 33 10.01 -1.89 -5.28
N ILE A 34 10.20 -3.23 -5.33
CA ILE A 34 11.42 -4.04 -5.27
C ILE A 34 11.25 -5.33 -6.13
N LEU A 35 12.03 -5.45 -7.19
CA LEU A 35 12.52 -6.74 -7.69
C LEU A 35 14.01 -6.78 -7.34
N GLY A 36 14.38 -7.61 -6.35
CA GLY A 36 15.77 -7.96 -6.05
C GLY A 36 16.28 -7.52 -4.67
N THR A 37 16.77 -8.51 -3.91
CA THR A 37 17.48 -8.47 -2.60
C THR A 37 16.58 -8.36 -1.35
N GLY A 38 16.59 -9.26 -0.35
CA GLY A 38 17.28 -10.54 -0.16
C GLY A 38 16.83 -11.20 1.16
N ILE A 39 16.73 -12.54 1.18
CA ILE A 39 16.90 -13.32 2.42
C ILE A 39 17.93 -14.40 2.11
N TYR A 40 19.16 -13.93 2.01
CA TYR A 40 20.33 -14.70 2.40
C TYR A 40 20.30 -14.70 3.94
N PHE A 41 20.31 -15.89 4.54
CA PHE A 41 20.10 -16.24 5.97
C PHE A 41 18.65 -16.49 6.42
N LEU A 42 18.18 -17.72 6.21
CA LEU A 42 17.34 -18.37 7.22
C LEU A 42 17.74 -19.85 7.31
N ASN A 43 18.74 -20.14 8.14
CA ASN A 43 19.02 -21.51 8.54
C ASN A 43 19.30 -21.57 10.05
N ARG A 44 18.27 -21.85 10.83
CA ARG A 44 18.42 -22.60 12.08
C ARG A 44 17.13 -23.37 12.40
N GLY A 45 17.12 -24.63 11.95
CA GLY A 45 16.63 -25.79 12.71
C GLY A 45 15.14 -25.93 13.03
N ILE A 46 14.57 -27.04 12.53
CA ILE A 46 13.45 -27.82 13.09
C ILE A 46 12.04 -27.21 12.80
N LYS A 47 11.25 -27.71 11.84
CA LYS A 47 10.46 -28.96 11.94
C LYS A 47 10.13 -29.60 10.57
N LYS A 48 9.98 -30.93 10.62
CA LYS A 48 10.19 -31.90 9.53
C LYS A 48 9.07 -31.96 8.46
N GLN A 49 9.54 -32.08 7.22
CA GLN A 49 8.90 -32.56 5.97
C GLN A 49 7.69 -31.80 5.38
N LYS A 50 6.67 -31.40 6.17
CA LYS A 50 5.55 -30.59 5.61
C LYS A 50 5.93 -29.13 5.35
N ALA A 51 6.91 -28.60 6.08
CA ALA A 51 7.47 -27.26 5.86
C ALA A 51 8.19 -27.16 4.52
N LYS A 52 9.03 -28.16 4.17
CA LYS A 52 9.83 -28.16 2.93
C LYS A 52 9.04 -27.94 1.63
N LYS A 53 7.83 -28.52 1.50
CA LYS A 53 7.00 -28.34 0.30
C LYS A 53 6.39 -26.94 0.21
N SER A 54 6.12 -26.31 1.35
CA SER A 54 5.71 -24.91 1.41
C SER A 54 6.87 -23.97 1.20
N ASP A 55 8.02 -24.26 1.77
CA ASP A 55 9.21 -23.43 1.64
C ASP A 55 9.57 -23.29 0.15
N LEU A 56 9.44 -24.37 -0.62
CA LEU A 56 9.63 -24.33 -2.08
C LEU A 56 8.61 -23.44 -2.83
N LYS A 57 7.37 -23.34 -2.35
CA LYS A 57 6.36 -22.42 -2.92
C LYS A 57 6.50 -20.99 -2.42
N SER A 58 7.23 -20.78 -1.32
CA SER A 58 7.52 -19.45 -0.79
C SER A 58 8.52 -18.65 -1.65
N PHE A 59 9.07 -19.28 -2.68
CA PHE A 59 9.92 -18.64 -3.69
C PHE A 59 9.13 -18.13 -4.91
N GLU A 60 7.84 -18.46 -5.00
CA GLU A 60 6.94 -17.90 -6.00
C GLU A 60 6.25 -16.65 -5.41
N ASP A 61 6.46 -15.49 -6.03
CA ASP A 61 5.85 -14.24 -5.59
C ASP A 61 4.32 -14.31 -5.63
N GLY A 62 3.68 -13.78 -4.60
CA GLY A 62 2.22 -13.70 -4.50
C GLY A 62 1.49 -14.99 -4.09
N THR A 63 2.20 -16.07 -3.77
CA THR A 63 1.55 -17.26 -3.18
C THR A 63 1.14 -16.99 -1.72
N PRO A 64 0.11 -17.68 -1.19
CA PRO A 64 -0.27 -17.55 0.21
C PRO A 64 0.87 -17.89 1.18
N GLN A 65 1.77 -18.80 0.80
CA GLN A 65 2.95 -19.18 1.57
C GLN A 65 3.95 -18.03 1.68
N THR A 66 4.28 -17.40 0.55
CA THR A 66 5.17 -16.24 0.48
C THR A 66 4.61 -15.07 1.27
N ILE A 67 3.31 -14.77 1.09
CA ILE A 67 2.64 -13.68 1.78
C ILE A 67 2.64 -13.90 3.31
N ALA A 68 2.34 -15.12 3.78
CA ALA A 68 2.40 -15.42 5.20
C ALA A 68 3.79 -15.18 5.80
N LYS A 69 4.86 -15.53 5.06
CA LYS A 69 6.24 -15.26 5.47
C LYS A 69 6.55 -13.76 5.47
N GLN A 70 6.09 -13.02 4.46
CA GLN A 70 6.28 -11.57 4.39
C GLN A 70 5.59 -10.83 5.54
N ILE A 71 4.41 -11.28 5.95
CA ILE A 71 3.73 -10.77 7.14
C ILE A 71 4.56 -11.05 8.40
N LYS A 72 5.06 -12.28 8.59
CA LYS A 72 5.90 -12.60 9.74
C LYS A 72 7.15 -11.72 9.81
N MET A 73 7.80 -11.49 8.66
CA MET A 73 8.95 -10.60 8.57
C MET A 73 8.62 -9.13 8.82
N ALA A 74 7.37 -8.70 8.62
CA ALA A 74 6.95 -7.36 8.99
C ALA A 74 6.87 -7.21 10.51
N PHE A 75 6.34 -8.23 11.21
CA PHE A 75 6.35 -8.25 12.69
C PHE A 75 7.77 -8.34 13.25
N GLU A 76 8.63 -9.17 12.65
CA GLU A 76 10.01 -9.33 13.10
C GLU A 76 10.89 -8.11 12.80
N ASN A 77 10.48 -7.26 11.85
CA ASN A 77 11.13 -5.99 11.48
C ASN A 77 12.66 -6.08 11.37
N ASP A 78 13.16 -7.16 10.77
CA ASP A 78 14.58 -7.46 10.61
C ASP A 78 15.40 -7.32 11.92
N GLY A 79 14.78 -7.61 13.07
CA GLY A 79 15.39 -7.54 14.41
C GLY A 79 15.35 -6.15 15.07
N TRP A 80 14.76 -5.15 14.40
CA TRP A 80 14.49 -3.85 14.99
C TRP A 80 13.25 -3.91 15.90
N PHE A 81 13.18 -2.99 16.87
CA PHE A 81 12.05 -2.93 17.78
C PHE A 81 10.77 -2.47 17.06
N GLY A 82 9.65 -3.14 17.35
CA GLY A 82 8.33 -2.84 16.80
C GLY A 82 8.09 -3.43 15.41
N THR A 83 6.87 -3.28 14.90
CA THR A 83 6.44 -3.81 13.60
C THR A 83 6.75 -2.86 12.44
N ASP A 84 7.21 -3.40 11.31
CA ASP A 84 7.25 -2.68 10.03
C ASP A 84 5.85 -2.59 9.42
N LEU A 85 5.11 -1.56 9.84
CA LEU A 85 3.74 -1.31 9.40
C LEU A 85 3.62 -1.01 7.91
N GLU A 86 4.63 -0.37 7.32
CA GLU A 86 4.62 -0.04 5.91
C GLU A 86 4.68 -1.31 5.06
N LYS A 87 5.59 -2.22 5.42
CA LYS A 87 5.69 -3.55 4.79
C LYS A 87 4.44 -4.38 5.04
N LEU A 88 3.90 -4.39 6.26
CA LEU A 88 2.65 -5.11 6.57
C LEU A 88 1.49 -4.61 5.70
N ARG A 89 1.29 -3.28 5.66
CA ARG A 89 0.27 -2.61 4.85
C ARG A 89 0.41 -2.94 3.37
N TYR A 90 1.64 -2.87 2.84
CA TYR A 90 1.93 -3.22 1.46
C TYR A 90 1.53 -4.67 1.16
N VAL A 91 2.02 -5.62 1.96
CA VAL A 91 1.78 -7.06 1.77
C VAL A 91 0.29 -7.37 1.82
N MET A 92 -0.44 -6.84 2.80
CA MET A 92 -1.89 -6.99 2.88
C MET A 92 -2.62 -6.32 1.72
N GLY A 93 -2.11 -5.18 1.25
CA GLY A 93 -2.59 -4.46 0.07
C GLY A 93 -2.53 -5.28 -1.22
N THR A 94 -1.55 -6.19 -1.36
CA THR A 94 -1.39 -7.03 -2.56
C THR A 94 -2.52 -8.06 -2.75
N LEU A 95 -3.15 -8.48 -1.65
CA LEU A 95 -4.24 -9.47 -1.66
C LEU A 95 -5.42 -8.96 -2.48
N LYS A 96 -5.95 -9.84 -3.33
CA LYS A 96 -7.05 -9.55 -4.26
C LYS A 96 -8.42 -9.90 -3.69
N SER A 97 -8.50 -10.71 -2.63
CA SER A 97 -9.75 -11.14 -2.03
C SER A 97 -9.61 -11.60 -0.58
N LYS A 98 -10.74 -11.69 0.12
CA LYS A 98 -10.83 -12.30 1.45
C LYS A 98 -10.56 -13.81 1.42
N GLU A 99 -10.87 -14.49 0.32
CA GLU A 99 -10.47 -15.88 0.10
C GLU A 99 -8.93 -16.05 0.13
N GLN A 100 -8.19 -15.18 -0.56
CA GLN A 100 -6.71 -15.21 -0.49
C GLN A 100 -6.21 -14.94 0.93
N TRP A 101 -6.83 -14.01 1.65
CA TRP A 101 -6.54 -13.78 3.07
C TRP A 101 -6.72 -15.05 3.92
N ASN A 102 -7.80 -15.80 3.71
CA ASN A 102 -8.04 -17.05 4.45
C ASN A 102 -7.00 -18.14 4.16
N LEU A 103 -6.49 -18.18 2.93
CA LEU A 103 -5.37 -19.06 2.58
C LEU A 103 -4.09 -18.62 3.30
N VAL A 104 -3.82 -17.32 3.38
CA VAL A 104 -2.68 -16.77 4.14
C VAL A 104 -2.79 -17.11 5.63
N LEU A 105 -3.96 -16.95 6.26
CA LEU A 105 -4.18 -17.35 7.66
C LEU A 105 -3.83 -18.84 7.87
N THR A 106 -4.28 -19.70 6.95
CA THR A 106 -4.01 -21.14 6.99
C THR A 106 -2.52 -21.43 6.88
N GLU A 107 -1.84 -20.79 5.94
CA GLU A 107 -0.41 -21.00 5.71
C GLU A 107 0.45 -20.41 6.83
N TYR A 108 0.08 -19.27 7.39
CA TYR A 108 0.74 -18.68 8.55
C TYR A 108 0.72 -19.64 9.75
N ARG A 109 -0.46 -20.20 10.05
CA ARG A 109 -0.59 -21.22 11.10
C ARG A 109 0.25 -22.45 10.83
N ARG A 110 0.29 -22.90 9.58
CA ARG A 110 1.07 -24.10 9.19
C ARG A 110 2.59 -23.85 9.30
N GLN A 111 3.07 -22.66 8.94
CA GLN A 111 4.50 -22.33 8.94
C GLN A 111 5.03 -22.01 10.34
N PHE A 112 4.30 -21.20 11.10
CA PHE A 112 4.79 -20.62 12.36
C PHE A 112 4.16 -21.24 13.60
N ASN A 113 3.17 -22.14 13.43
CA ASN A 113 2.39 -22.69 14.53
C ASN A 113 1.75 -21.60 15.41
N SER A 114 1.41 -20.45 14.81
CA SER A 114 0.75 -19.33 15.49
C SER A 114 -0.52 -18.89 14.76
N ASN A 115 -1.35 -18.08 15.42
CA ASN A 115 -2.55 -17.50 14.83
C ASN A 115 -2.24 -16.06 14.37
N LEU A 116 -2.29 -15.81 13.06
CA LEU A 116 -1.98 -14.48 12.51
C LEU A 116 -2.83 -13.36 13.12
N LEU A 117 -4.12 -13.59 13.40
CA LEU A 117 -4.96 -12.55 14.02
C LEU A 117 -4.59 -12.28 15.47
N GLN A 118 -4.02 -13.27 16.17
CA GLN A 118 -3.50 -13.08 17.52
C GLN A 118 -2.17 -12.34 17.46
N ASP A 119 -1.24 -12.78 16.60
CA ASP A 119 0.04 -12.09 16.41
C ASP A 119 -0.19 -10.63 16.01
N MET A 120 -1.14 -10.34 15.11
CA MET A 120 -1.50 -8.95 14.78
C MET A 120 -2.01 -8.15 15.99
N LYS A 121 -2.69 -8.76 16.96
CA LYS A 121 -3.14 -8.04 18.16
C LYS A 121 -2.01 -7.80 19.15
N ASP A 122 -1.04 -8.72 19.18
CA ASP A 122 0.10 -8.65 20.09
C ASP A 122 1.17 -7.67 19.55
N GLU A 123 1.30 -7.56 18.23
CA GLU A 123 2.36 -6.81 17.55
C GLU A 123 1.95 -5.40 17.10
N LEU A 124 0.65 -5.05 17.16
CA LEU A 124 0.10 -3.79 16.66
C LEU A 124 -0.68 -3.03 17.74
N GLU A 125 -0.70 -1.70 17.62
CA GLU A 125 -1.69 -0.88 18.33
C GLU A 125 -3.11 -1.16 17.83
N SER A 126 -4.12 -0.81 18.62
CA SER A 126 -5.53 -1.03 18.23
C SER A 126 -5.91 -0.33 16.93
N SER A 127 -5.47 0.91 16.72
CA SER A 127 -5.74 1.66 15.50
C SER A 127 -5.04 1.05 14.27
N GLU A 128 -3.83 0.52 14.44
CA GLU A 128 -3.07 -0.18 13.41
C GLU A 128 -3.70 -1.53 13.04
N TYR A 129 -4.10 -2.31 14.05
CA TYR A 129 -4.86 -3.54 13.86
C TYR A 129 -6.15 -3.29 13.06
N ASP A 130 -6.89 -2.26 13.46
CA ASP A 130 -8.14 -1.87 12.80
C ASP A 130 -7.88 -1.46 11.34
N GLU A 131 -6.83 -0.68 11.07
CA GLU A 131 -6.44 -0.33 9.71
C GLU A 131 -6.23 -1.58 8.85
N MET A 132 -5.48 -2.56 9.36
CA MET A 132 -5.22 -3.81 8.66
C MET A 132 -6.51 -4.60 8.39
N MET A 133 -7.43 -4.61 9.35
CA MET A 133 -8.75 -5.22 9.14
C MET A 133 -9.57 -4.47 8.08
N PHE A 134 -9.51 -3.15 8.02
CA PHE A 134 -10.20 -2.38 6.98
C PHE A 134 -9.55 -2.53 5.60
N ILE A 135 -8.24 -2.79 5.51
CA ILE A 135 -7.60 -3.21 4.24
C ILE A 135 -8.22 -4.52 3.75
N LYS A 136 -8.36 -5.51 4.64
CA LYS A 136 -9.03 -6.79 4.33
C LYS A 136 -10.49 -6.59 3.92
N GLU A 137 -11.24 -5.78 4.67
CA GLU A 137 -12.66 -5.52 4.37
C GLU A 137 -12.87 -4.71 3.07
N SER A 138 -11.83 -4.01 2.59
CA SER A 138 -11.84 -3.35 1.28
C SER A 138 -11.62 -4.30 0.10
N LYS A 139 -11.53 -5.60 0.35
CA LYS A 139 -11.38 -6.63 -0.69
C LYS A 139 -12.72 -7.35 -0.94
N PRO A 140 -12.98 -7.79 -2.17
CA PRO A 140 -14.11 -8.66 -2.45
C PRO A 140 -13.95 -10.03 -1.77
N GLU A 141 -15.04 -10.80 -1.67
CA GLU A 141 -15.00 -12.16 -1.12
C GLU A 141 -14.08 -13.08 -1.96
N LYS A 142 -14.22 -13.03 -3.29
CA LYS A 142 -13.39 -13.78 -4.25
C LYS A 142 -12.68 -12.87 -5.25
N SER A 143 -11.57 -13.36 -5.79
CA SER A 143 -10.81 -12.60 -6.80
C SER A 143 -11.68 -12.37 -8.05
N GLY A 144 -11.58 -11.16 -8.63
CA GLY A 144 -12.35 -10.77 -9.81
C GLY A 144 -13.79 -10.32 -9.53
N GLN A 145 -14.30 -10.50 -8.31
CA GLN A 145 -15.58 -9.91 -7.91
C GLN A 145 -15.44 -8.40 -7.68
N LYS A 146 -16.53 -7.67 -7.95
CA LYS A 146 -16.60 -6.24 -7.67
C LYS A 146 -16.97 -6.03 -6.21
N ILE A 147 -16.28 -5.11 -5.56
CA ILE A 147 -16.69 -4.53 -4.28
C ILE A 147 -17.49 -3.25 -4.56
N THR A 148 -18.52 -2.98 -3.76
CA THR A 148 -19.33 -1.77 -3.93
C THR A 148 -18.54 -0.53 -3.52
N LYS A 149 -18.82 0.58 -4.19
CA LYS A 149 -18.20 1.88 -3.89
C LYS A 149 -18.51 2.33 -2.45
N ASP A 150 -19.70 2.08 -1.95
CA ASP A 150 -20.08 2.46 -0.58
C ASP A 150 -19.26 1.74 0.49
N VAL A 151 -18.96 0.45 0.28
CA VAL A 151 -18.06 -0.31 1.17
C VAL A 151 -16.65 0.25 1.11
N LEU A 152 -16.14 0.56 -0.08
CA LEU A 152 -14.81 1.19 -0.25
C LEU A 152 -14.73 2.54 0.47
N TYR A 153 -15.71 3.43 0.26
CA TYR A 153 -15.72 4.75 0.89
C TYR A 153 -15.75 4.64 2.41
N LYS A 154 -16.58 3.74 2.95
CA LYS A 154 -16.64 3.50 4.38
C LYS A 154 -15.31 3.01 4.92
N ASN A 155 -14.68 2.04 4.26
CA ASN A 155 -13.42 1.48 4.76
C ASN A 155 -12.23 2.43 4.57
N TRP A 156 -12.19 3.26 3.52
CA TRP A 156 -11.21 4.33 3.41
C TRP A 156 -11.37 5.37 4.52
N ALA A 157 -12.60 5.78 4.83
CA ALA A 157 -12.86 6.68 5.94
C ALA A 157 -12.38 6.09 7.28
N LYS A 158 -12.62 4.79 7.50
CA LYS A 158 -12.15 4.10 8.70
C LYS A 158 -10.64 3.99 8.80
N ARG A 159 -9.96 3.70 7.68
CA ARG A 159 -8.49 3.68 7.63
C ARG A 159 -7.88 5.06 7.89
N LEU A 160 -8.49 6.12 7.38
CA LEU A 160 -8.06 7.48 7.67
C LEU A 160 -8.24 7.82 9.14
N LYS A 161 -9.36 7.40 9.76
CA LYS A 161 -9.54 7.58 11.20
C LYS A 161 -8.52 6.79 12.02
N SER A 162 -8.24 5.54 11.67
CA SER A 162 -7.15 4.76 12.26
C SER A 162 -5.80 5.47 12.16
N ALA A 163 -5.52 6.12 11.02
CA ALA A 163 -4.29 6.88 10.83
C ALA A 163 -4.21 8.13 11.74
N PHE A 164 -5.34 8.78 12.01
CA PHE A 164 -5.42 9.93 12.93
C PHE A 164 -5.34 9.52 14.41
N ASP A 165 -5.81 8.32 14.73
CA ASP A 165 -5.89 7.84 16.11
C ASP A 165 -4.64 7.05 16.55
N LYS A 166 -3.51 7.23 15.86
CA LYS A 166 -2.26 6.57 16.23
C LYS A 166 -1.72 7.13 17.55
N THR A 167 -1.20 6.28 18.43
CA THR A 167 -0.76 6.73 19.76
C THR A 167 0.58 6.13 20.14
N TYR A 168 1.64 6.94 20.05
CA TYR A 168 2.95 6.54 20.56
C TYR A 168 3.01 6.68 22.08
N SER A 169 2.75 5.57 22.78
CA SER A 169 2.65 5.51 24.24
C SER A 169 1.55 6.41 24.81
N PHE A 170 1.83 7.68 25.08
CA PHE A 170 0.88 8.68 25.59
C PHE A 170 0.74 9.89 24.65
N ILE A 171 1.51 9.93 23.56
CA ILE A 171 1.52 11.04 22.61
C ILE A 171 0.68 10.64 21.41
N LYS A 172 -0.38 11.40 21.15
CA LYS A 172 -1.14 11.28 19.91
C LYS A 172 -0.23 11.60 18.74
N GLY A 173 -0.27 10.74 17.72
CA GLY A 173 0.44 10.93 16.48
C GLY A 173 -0.44 10.61 15.29
N THR A 174 0.08 10.88 14.11
CA THR A 174 -0.63 10.70 12.85
C THR A 174 0.19 9.79 11.94
N ASP A 175 -0.43 8.74 11.38
CA ASP A 175 0.21 7.89 10.36
C ASP A 175 0.05 8.51 8.97
N GLU A 176 0.91 9.48 8.68
CA GLU A 176 1.02 10.15 7.38
C GLU A 176 1.15 9.19 6.19
N LYS A 177 1.83 8.05 6.39
CA LYS A 177 2.02 7.04 5.33
C LYS A 177 0.72 6.30 5.05
N ALA A 178 -0.07 5.98 6.09
CA ALA A 178 -1.41 5.42 5.94
C ALA A 178 -2.34 6.38 5.18
N ILE A 179 -2.33 7.67 5.55
CA ILE A 179 -3.11 8.71 4.86
C ILE A 179 -2.73 8.74 3.38
N LYS A 180 -1.43 8.82 3.08
CA LYS A 180 -0.93 8.86 1.70
C LYS A 180 -1.35 7.62 0.92
N THR A 181 -1.29 6.44 1.55
CA THR A 181 -1.70 5.18 0.92
C THR A 181 -3.17 5.21 0.53
N VAL A 182 -4.06 5.62 1.44
CA VAL A 182 -5.49 5.76 1.13
C VAL A 182 -5.73 6.77 0.00
N PHE A 183 -5.03 7.90 0.02
CA PHE A 183 -5.14 8.92 -1.03
C PHE A 183 -4.69 8.39 -2.39
N MET A 184 -3.65 7.55 -2.43
CA MET A 184 -3.19 6.91 -3.65
C MET A 184 -4.21 5.91 -4.19
N GLU A 185 -4.87 5.14 -3.31
CA GLU A 185 -5.92 4.17 -3.68
C GLU A 185 -7.21 4.79 -4.20
N ILE A 186 -7.60 5.97 -3.69
CA ILE A 186 -8.81 6.67 -4.14
C ILE A 186 -8.65 7.02 -5.63
N PRO A 187 -9.52 6.58 -6.55
CA PRO A 187 -9.25 6.72 -7.98
C PRO A 187 -9.57 8.12 -8.52
N THR A 188 -10.58 8.81 -7.97
CA THR A 188 -11.08 10.08 -8.50
C THR A 188 -11.36 11.11 -7.42
N GLN A 189 -11.50 12.38 -7.82
CA GLN A 189 -11.90 13.46 -6.93
C GLN A 189 -13.33 13.24 -6.39
N ARG A 190 -14.25 12.66 -7.19
CA ARG A 190 -15.59 12.33 -6.72
C ARG A 190 -15.57 11.24 -5.65
N ASP A 191 -14.73 10.23 -5.84
CA ASP A 191 -14.58 9.14 -4.88
C ASP A 191 -13.99 9.66 -3.55
N PHE A 192 -13.06 10.63 -3.61
CA PHE A 192 -12.57 11.35 -2.44
C PHE A 192 -13.68 12.12 -1.70
N ILE A 193 -14.53 12.85 -2.44
CA ILE A 193 -15.67 13.58 -1.85
C ILE A 193 -16.66 12.60 -1.20
N ASN A 194 -16.96 11.47 -1.85
CA ASN A 194 -17.89 10.49 -1.29
C ASN A 194 -17.31 9.77 -0.08
N MET A 195 -16.00 9.51 -0.06
CA MET A 195 -15.29 9.06 1.14
C MET A 195 -15.44 10.08 2.27
N GLY A 196 -15.23 11.38 2.01
CA GLY A 196 -15.43 12.44 3.01
C GLY A 196 -16.87 12.48 3.56
N LYS A 197 -17.88 12.22 2.72
CA LYS A 197 -19.28 12.06 3.18
C LYS A 197 -19.44 10.82 4.05
N ALA A 198 -18.87 9.69 3.66
CA ALA A 198 -18.91 8.46 4.46
C ALA A 198 -18.25 8.66 5.83
N TYR A 199 -17.11 9.37 5.87
CA TYR A 199 -16.43 9.77 7.10
C TYR A 199 -17.34 10.62 7.99
N GLN A 200 -18.00 11.64 7.44
CA GLN A 200 -18.93 12.47 8.21
C GLN A 200 -20.12 11.67 8.77
N VAL A 201 -20.64 10.71 8.00
CA VAL A 201 -21.71 9.84 8.47
C VAL A 201 -21.25 8.95 9.62
N GLU A 202 -20.05 8.35 9.51
CA GLU A 202 -19.51 7.41 10.49
C GLU A 202 -19.08 8.12 11.79
N TYR A 203 -18.40 9.27 11.69
CA TYR A 203 -17.74 9.93 12.82
C TYR A 203 -18.39 11.23 13.28
N LYS A 204 -19.42 11.69 12.57
CA LYS A 204 -20.10 12.97 12.85
C LYS A 204 -19.16 14.18 12.84
N SER A 205 -18.00 14.06 12.18
CA SER A 205 -17.01 15.13 11.99
C SER A 205 -16.71 15.38 10.51
N SER A 206 -16.21 16.57 10.19
CA SER A 206 -15.75 16.91 8.86
C SER A 206 -14.37 16.31 8.61
N PHE A 207 -14.27 15.38 7.65
CA PHE A 207 -12.99 14.80 7.25
C PHE A 207 -11.91 15.85 6.93
N ILE A 208 -12.28 16.95 6.27
CA ILE A 208 -11.32 18.01 5.91
C ILE A 208 -10.84 18.78 7.14
N ASN A 209 -11.68 18.94 8.17
CA ASN A 209 -11.26 19.62 9.39
C ASN A 209 -10.33 18.72 10.19
N ASP A 210 -10.70 17.45 10.35
CA ASP A 210 -9.85 16.46 11.04
C ASP A 210 -8.51 16.31 10.33
N LEU A 211 -8.49 16.15 9.00
CA LEU A 211 -7.24 16.07 8.24
C LEU A 211 -6.33 17.30 8.44
N LYS A 212 -6.90 18.50 8.58
CA LYS A 212 -6.13 19.73 8.83
C LYS A 212 -5.63 19.84 10.26
N SER A 213 -6.30 19.24 11.24
CA SER A 213 -5.81 19.22 12.62
C SER A 213 -4.71 18.17 12.83
N GLU A 214 -4.70 17.14 11.99
CA GLU A 214 -3.75 16.02 12.06
C GLU A 214 -2.46 16.29 11.27
N LEU A 215 -2.50 17.15 10.25
CA LEU A 215 -1.34 17.50 9.45
C LEU A 215 -0.78 18.86 9.81
N GLU A 216 0.52 19.06 9.62
CA GLU A 216 1.10 20.39 9.70
C GLU A 216 0.57 21.28 8.55
N TYR A 217 0.52 22.60 8.78
CA TYR A 217 -0.09 23.54 7.84
C TYR A 217 0.51 23.45 6.42
N TRP A 218 1.82 23.17 6.32
CA TRP A 218 2.52 23.03 5.05
C TRP A 218 2.37 21.65 4.38
N GLU A 219 1.96 20.62 5.11
CA GLU A 219 1.80 19.26 4.59
C GLU A 219 0.46 19.09 3.91
N TYR A 220 -0.60 19.69 4.45
CA TYR A 220 -1.95 19.60 3.92
C TYR A 220 -2.04 19.88 2.40
N PRO A 221 -1.42 20.96 1.86
CA PRO A 221 -1.40 21.19 0.40
C PRO A 221 -0.77 20.05 -0.42
N ALA A 222 0.26 19.37 0.11
CA ALA A 222 0.92 18.27 -0.58
C ALA A 222 0.01 17.04 -0.70
N TYR A 223 -0.73 16.71 0.36
CA TYR A 223 -1.75 15.66 0.35
C TYR A 223 -2.89 15.99 -0.62
N MET A 224 -3.40 17.21 -0.58
CA MET A 224 -4.47 17.64 -1.47
C MET A 224 -4.05 17.64 -2.96
N THR A 225 -2.77 17.84 -3.24
CA THR A 225 -2.22 17.75 -4.59
C THR A 225 -2.34 16.33 -5.17
N ILE A 226 -2.24 15.28 -4.34
CA ILE A 226 -2.46 13.89 -4.79
C ILE A 226 -3.86 13.73 -5.37
N ILE A 227 -4.87 14.29 -4.70
CA ILE A 227 -6.27 14.22 -5.12
C ILE A 227 -6.55 15.14 -6.30
N ALA A 228 -6.04 16.37 -6.29
CA ALA A 228 -6.25 17.35 -7.36
C ALA A 228 -5.73 16.86 -8.72
N LYS A 229 -4.68 16.03 -8.74
CA LYS A 229 -4.13 15.41 -9.95
C LYS A 229 -4.97 14.26 -10.51
N LYS A 230 -5.96 13.75 -9.76
CA LYS A 230 -6.82 12.64 -10.19
C LYS A 230 -7.97 13.14 -11.07
N PRO A 231 -8.58 12.27 -11.89
CA PRO A 231 -9.78 12.59 -12.67
C PRO A 231 -10.94 13.05 -11.78
N LYS A 232 -11.87 13.84 -12.35
CA LYS A 232 -13.04 14.35 -11.62
C LYS A 232 -14.20 13.34 -11.45
N ALA A 233 -14.17 12.22 -12.18
CA ALA A 233 -15.33 11.34 -12.43
C ALA A 233 -15.95 10.69 -11.19
#